data_AF-A0AAU8DQB0-F1
#
_entry.id   AF-A0AAU8DQB0-F1
#
_cell.length_a   1.000
_cell.length_b   1.000
_cell.length_c   1.000
_cell.angle_alpha   90.00
_cell.angle_beta   90.00
_cell.angle_gamma   90.00
#
_symmetry.space_group_name_H-M   'P 1'
#
loop_
_entity.id
_entity.type
_entity.pdbx_description
1 polymer ?
#
loop_
_entity_poly.entity_id
_entity_poly.type
_entity_poly.pdbx_seq_one_letter_code
_entity_poly.pdbx_strand_id
1 'polypeptide(L)'
;MYLGRAGIIQHSKAYPAFTCSIGEYYQGRKTVDPDGTLDHHAVFTLARPVRVLDIGDTDWVTSAGGNAAICSGERSQARKWAREIHLRYPTIEGIAYSSSVNPAGRAVALWERAATSLPPAPALSAPLRSMMNAVERAAAQIGYGVIL
;
A
#
# COMPACT_ATOMS: atom_id res chain seq x y z
N MET A 1 4.36 26.72 11.30
CA MET A 1 3.18 25.95 10.86
C MET A 1 3.52 25.31 9.52
N TYR A 2 4.10 24.10 9.54
CA TYR A 2 4.36 23.35 8.31
C TYR A 2 3.06 22.64 7.91
N LEU A 3 2.42 23.14 6.85
CA LEU A 3 1.34 22.43 6.18
C LEU A 3 1.98 21.24 5.45
N GLY A 4 1.88 20.05 6.05
CA GLY A 4 2.19 18.80 5.36
C GLY A 4 1.52 18.80 3.99
N ARG A 5 2.31 18.80 2.93
CA ARG A 5 1.78 18.82 1.57
C ARG A 5 0.97 17.55 1.37
N ALA A 6 -0.35 17.67 1.33
CA ALA A 6 -1.18 16.67 0.69
C ALA A 6 -0.72 16.58 -0.77
N GLY A 7 -0.07 15.48 -1.11
CA GLY A 7 0.41 15.23 -2.45
C GLY A 7 -0.71 14.66 -3.29
N ILE A 8 -0.73 15.03 -4.57
CA ILE A 8 -1.36 14.20 -5.58
C ILE A 8 -0.28 13.19 -5.99
N ILE A 9 -0.54 11.88 -5.91
CA ILE A 9 0.35 10.90 -6.52
C ILE A 9 0.13 11.00 -8.04
N GLN A 10 0.89 11.87 -8.68
CA GLN A 10 1.05 11.93 -10.13
C GLN A 10 2.25 11.04 -10.51
N HIS A 11 2.01 10.02 -11.34
CA HIS A 11 3.05 9.06 -11.72
C HIS A 11 4.13 9.73 -12.59
N SER A 12 5.34 9.86 -12.05
CA SER A 12 6.61 9.91 -12.81
C SER A 12 7.60 8.81 -12.37
N LYS A 13 7.35 8.15 -11.22
CA LYS A 13 8.20 7.09 -10.64
C LYS A 13 7.43 5.77 -10.62
N ALA A 14 7.95 4.75 -11.30
CA ALA A 14 7.41 3.40 -11.25
C ALA A 14 7.87 2.71 -9.96
N TYR A 15 6.93 2.12 -9.22
CA TYR A 15 7.21 1.31 -8.02
C TYR A 15 6.92 -0.17 -8.33
N PRO A 16 7.60 -1.13 -7.66
CA PRO A 16 7.37 -2.56 -7.84
C PRO A 16 6.04 -3.00 -7.22
N ALA A 17 4.92 -2.61 -7.84
CA ALA A 17 3.57 -2.72 -7.28
C ALA A 17 3.13 -4.16 -7.03
N PHE A 18 3.45 -5.10 -7.93
CA PHE A 18 3.09 -6.51 -7.78
C PHE A 18 3.84 -7.17 -6.60
N THR A 19 5.16 -7.02 -6.53
CA THR A 19 5.93 -7.55 -5.39
C THR A 19 5.48 -6.91 -4.07
N CYS A 20 5.20 -5.60 -4.09
CA CYS A 20 4.67 -4.90 -2.93
C CYS A 20 3.30 -5.45 -2.49
N SER A 21 2.38 -5.70 -3.42
CA SER A 21 1.04 -6.22 -3.09
C SER A 21 1.11 -7.63 -2.50
N ILE A 22 1.94 -8.52 -3.08
CA ILE A 22 2.21 -9.85 -2.53
C ILE A 22 2.79 -9.77 -1.11
N GLY A 23 3.81 -8.92 -0.92
CA GLY A 23 4.47 -8.75 0.37
C GLY A 23 3.53 -8.24 1.46
N GLU A 24 2.74 -7.19 1.17
CA GLU A 24 1.80 -6.62 2.14
C GLU A 24 0.67 -7.61 2.49
N TYR A 25 0.12 -8.33 1.51
CA TYR A 25 -0.98 -9.27 1.74
C TYR A 25 -0.54 -10.51 2.54
N TYR A 26 0.59 -11.13 2.16
CA TYR A 26 1.09 -12.34 2.81
C TYR A 26 2.02 -12.09 4.01
N GLN A 27 2.21 -10.83 4.42
CA GLN A 27 3.19 -10.45 5.46
C GLN A 27 3.10 -11.28 6.74
N GLY A 28 1.87 -11.62 7.16
CA GLY A 28 1.64 -12.39 8.38
C GLY A 28 2.09 -13.86 8.29
N ARG A 29 2.05 -14.46 7.09
CA ARG A 29 2.34 -15.90 6.88
C ARG A 29 3.71 -16.13 6.25
N LYS A 30 4.20 -15.17 5.45
CA LYS A 30 5.44 -15.29 4.64
C LYS A 30 5.46 -16.49 3.69
N THR A 31 4.28 -17.00 3.37
CA THR A 31 4.05 -18.11 2.43
C THR A 31 2.86 -17.74 1.56
N VAL A 32 3.03 -17.86 0.26
CA VAL A 32 1.99 -17.67 -0.75
C VAL A 32 1.37 -19.02 -1.07
N ASP A 33 0.06 -19.14 -0.91
CA ASP A 33 -0.72 -20.34 -1.21
C ASP A 33 -1.87 -19.95 -2.16
N PRO A 34 -1.64 -19.97 -3.49
CA PRO A 34 -2.66 -19.53 -4.46
C PRO A 34 -3.88 -20.45 -4.54
N ASP A 35 -3.76 -21.71 -4.13
CA ASP A 35 -4.80 -22.73 -4.30
C ASP A 35 -5.70 -22.86 -3.06
N GLY A 36 -5.13 -22.73 -1.86
CA GLY A 36 -5.89 -22.80 -0.61
C GLY A 36 -6.82 -21.61 -0.39
N THR A 37 -6.58 -20.48 -1.05
CA THR A 37 -7.28 -19.21 -0.77
C THR A 37 -8.12 -18.67 -1.93
N LEU A 38 -7.95 -19.22 -3.15
CA LEU A 38 -8.55 -18.65 -4.37
C LEU A 38 -8.27 -17.14 -4.50
N ASP A 39 -7.07 -16.71 -4.09
CA ASP A 39 -6.71 -15.30 -4.09
C ASP A 39 -6.58 -14.74 -5.52
N HIS A 40 -7.01 -13.50 -5.71
CA HIS A 40 -6.92 -12.79 -6.98
C HIS A 40 -6.00 -11.58 -6.86
N HIS A 41 -5.28 -11.28 -7.94
CA HIS A 41 -4.63 -10.00 -8.12
C HIS A 41 -5.52 -9.06 -8.93
N ALA A 42 -5.86 -7.91 -8.33
CA ALA A 42 -6.67 -6.88 -8.98
C ALA A 42 -5.85 -5.61 -9.22
N VAL A 43 -6.00 -5.02 -10.41
CA VAL A 43 -5.40 -3.72 -10.76
C VAL A 43 -6.50 -2.72 -11.04
N PHE A 44 -6.45 -1.56 -10.39
CA PHE A 44 -7.40 -0.47 -10.58
C PHE A 44 -6.71 0.72 -11.23
N THR A 45 -7.36 1.33 -12.21
CA THR A 45 -7.05 2.67 -12.69
C THR A 45 -8.02 3.63 -12.00
N LEU A 46 -7.50 4.59 -11.25
CA LEU A 46 -8.35 5.54 -10.53
C LEU A 46 -9.15 6.41 -11.52
N ALA A 47 -10.43 6.61 -11.24
CA ALA A 47 -11.32 7.45 -12.05
C ALA A 47 -10.99 8.94 -11.96
N ARG A 48 -10.28 9.35 -10.90
CA ARG A 48 -9.77 10.70 -10.69
C ARG A 48 -8.52 10.66 -9.80
N PRO A 49 -7.71 11.74 -9.77
CA PRO A 49 -6.65 11.87 -8.79
C PRO A 49 -7.18 11.82 -7.35
N VAL A 50 -6.36 11.28 -6.45
CA VAL A 50 -6.60 11.26 -4.99
C VAL A 50 -5.56 12.09 -4.27
N ARG A 51 -6.00 12.82 -3.23
CA ARG A 51 -5.09 13.55 -2.34
C ARG A 51 -4.69 12.66 -1.18
N VAL A 52 -3.41 12.32 -1.09
CA VAL A 52 -2.89 11.50 0.00
C VAL A 52 -1.77 12.21 0.72
N LEU A 53 -1.64 11.92 2.01
CA LEU A 53 -0.47 12.35 2.77
C LEU A 53 0.66 11.34 2.58
N ASP A 54 1.80 11.79 2.08
CA ASP A 54 3.00 10.97 1.98
C ASP A 54 3.72 10.92 3.32
N ILE A 55 3.74 9.75 3.96
CA ILE A 55 4.43 9.50 5.24
C ILE A 55 5.66 8.60 5.10
N GLY A 56 6.02 8.21 3.88
CA GLY A 56 7.12 7.27 3.62
C GLY A 56 8.34 7.90 2.94
N ASP A 57 8.17 9.04 2.29
CA ASP A 57 9.22 9.74 1.52
C ASP A 57 9.12 11.26 1.73
N THR A 58 8.87 11.70 2.98
CA THR A 58 8.80 13.12 3.37
C THR A 58 9.25 13.36 4.82
N ASP A 59 9.61 14.61 5.13
CA ASP A 59 9.91 15.08 6.49
C ASP A 59 8.65 15.34 7.34
N TRP A 60 7.46 15.04 6.81
CA TRP A 60 6.21 15.27 7.55
C TRP A 60 6.20 14.48 8.86
N VAL A 61 6.67 13.23 8.84
CA VAL A 61 6.70 12.37 10.03
C VAL A 61 7.54 13.00 11.13
N THR A 62 8.74 13.48 10.81
CA THR A 62 9.61 14.20 11.75
C THR A 62 8.94 15.48 12.26
N SER A 63 8.31 16.24 11.36
CA SER A 63 7.61 17.48 11.71
C SER A 63 6.40 17.26 12.62
N ALA A 64 5.75 16.10 12.51
CA ALA A 64 4.64 15.68 13.35
C ALA A 64 5.10 15.04 14.69
N GLY A 65 6.41 15.02 14.98
CA GLY A 65 6.98 14.42 16.19
C GLY A 65 7.06 12.89 16.16
N GLY A 66 6.89 12.28 14.98
CA GLY A 66 7.01 10.84 14.76
C GLY A 66 8.40 10.41 14.30
N ASN A 67 8.53 9.13 13.98
CA ASN A 67 9.70 8.54 13.35
C ASN A 67 9.28 7.40 12.41
N ALA A 68 10.25 6.72 11.79
CA ALA A 68 10.00 5.65 10.82
C ALA A 68 9.12 4.48 11.35
N ALA A 69 8.99 4.31 12.66
CA ALA A 69 8.11 3.29 13.26
C ALA A 69 6.63 3.48 12.92
N ILE A 70 6.22 4.65 12.40
CA ILE A 70 4.87 4.84 11.86
C ILE A 70 4.58 3.91 10.66
N CYS A 71 5.60 3.58 9.87
CA CYS A 71 5.51 2.73 8.68
C CYS A 71 5.96 1.27 8.93
N SER A 72 6.88 1.05 9.88
CA SER A 72 7.48 -0.27 10.14
C SER A 72 7.16 -0.88 11.51
N GLY A 73 6.48 -0.13 12.39
CA GLY A 73 6.20 -0.53 13.76
C GLY A 73 4.96 -1.40 13.91
N GLU A 74 4.51 -1.55 15.16
CA GLU A 74 3.35 -2.37 15.50
C GLU A 74 2.08 -1.86 14.78
N ARG A 75 1.27 -2.79 14.23
CA ARG A 75 0.03 -2.45 13.51
C ARG A 75 -0.94 -1.62 14.37
N SER A 76 -0.97 -1.81 15.70
CA SER A 76 -1.81 -1.00 16.58
C SER A 76 -1.39 0.47 16.59
N GLN A 77 -0.09 0.74 16.56
CA GLN A 77 0.46 2.09 16.52
C GLN A 77 0.22 2.74 15.15
N ALA A 78 0.43 2.02 14.05
CA ALA A 78 0.12 2.51 12.71
C ALA A 78 -1.37 2.89 12.56
N ARG A 79 -2.27 2.07 13.12
CA ARG A 79 -3.73 2.35 13.13
C ARG A 79 -4.09 3.59 13.93
N LYS A 80 -3.47 3.80 15.11
CA LYS A 80 -3.67 5.02 15.92
C LYS A 80 -3.27 6.26 15.13
N TRP A 81 -2.08 6.24 14.53
CA TRP A 81 -1.61 7.33 13.66
C TRP A 81 -2.56 7.58 12.48
N ALA A 82 -2.96 6.55 11.75
CA ALA A 82 -3.88 6.68 10.62
C ALA A 82 -5.22 7.32 11.03
N ARG A 83 -5.75 6.97 12.21
CA ARG A 83 -6.99 7.56 12.75
C ARG A 83 -6.82 9.03 13.10
N GLU A 84 -5.73 9.39 13.78
CA GLU A 84 -5.46 10.80 14.13
C GLU A 84 -5.24 11.66 12.87
N ILE A 85 -4.53 11.13 11.87
CA ILE A 85 -4.34 11.81 10.58
C ILE A 85 -5.68 12.00 9.87
N HIS A 86 -6.55 10.98 9.83
CA HIS A 86 -7.89 11.06 9.22
C HIS A 86 -8.75 12.16 9.86
N LEU A 87 -8.72 12.27 11.19
CA LEU A 87 -9.45 13.30 11.95
C LEU A 87 -8.85 14.69 11.75
N ARG A 88 -7.52 14.80 11.78
CA ARG A 88 -6.81 16.08 11.71
C ARG A 88 -6.91 16.75 10.34
N TYR A 89 -6.93 15.96 9.28
CA TYR A 89 -6.92 16.44 7.91
C TYR A 89 -8.18 15.96 7.17
N PRO A 90 -9.29 16.73 7.19
CA PRO A 90 -10.55 16.30 6.60
C PRO A 90 -10.55 16.25 5.07
N THR A 91 -9.57 16.87 4.41
CA THR A 91 -9.52 17.01 2.94
C THR A 91 -8.64 15.99 2.23
N ILE A 92 -7.83 15.22 2.98
CA ILE A 92 -7.06 14.10 2.45
C ILE A 92 -7.91 12.83 2.44
N GLU A 93 -7.58 11.97 1.49
CA GLU A 93 -8.37 10.81 1.12
C GLU A 93 -7.62 9.50 1.37
N GLY A 94 -6.37 9.58 1.81
CA GLY A 94 -5.58 8.45 2.24
C GLY A 94 -4.18 8.84 2.70
N ILE A 95 -3.37 7.82 2.95
CA ILE A 95 -1.94 7.93 3.23
C ILE A 95 -1.16 7.05 2.27
N ALA A 96 0.03 7.49 1.90
CA ALA A 96 0.99 6.71 1.14
C ALA A 96 2.23 6.46 1.98
N TYR A 97 2.70 5.22 2.02
CA TYR A 97 3.76 4.77 2.91
C TYR A 97 4.70 3.79 2.19
N SER A 98 5.94 3.76 2.65
CA SER A 98 6.95 2.81 2.17
C SER A 98 6.63 1.43 2.75
N SER A 99 6.62 0.39 1.91
CA SER A 99 6.31 -0.96 2.39
C SER A 99 7.40 -1.45 3.34
N SER A 100 6.99 -2.05 4.46
CA SER A 100 7.90 -2.63 5.45
C SER A 100 8.50 -3.97 4.99
N VAL A 101 7.87 -4.60 3.99
CA VAL A 101 8.32 -5.88 3.40
C VAL A 101 9.15 -5.65 2.14
N ASN A 102 8.79 -4.64 1.35
CA ASN A 102 9.48 -4.28 0.12
C ASN A 102 9.87 -2.80 0.20
N PRO A 103 11.08 -2.44 0.70
CA PRO A 103 11.46 -1.04 0.92
C PRO A 103 11.45 -0.17 -0.33
N ALA A 104 11.64 -0.76 -1.52
CA ALA A 104 11.53 -0.07 -2.80
C ALA A 104 10.06 0.11 -3.25
N GLY A 105 9.14 -0.63 -2.64
CA GLY A 105 7.71 -0.63 -2.88
C GLY A 105 6.99 0.49 -2.14
N ARG A 106 5.85 0.87 -2.71
CA ARG A 106 4.98 1.92 -2.18
C ARG A 106 3.57 1.39 -2.04
N ALA A 107 3.01 1.53 -0.85
CA ALA A 107 1.64 1.15 -0.55
C ALA A 107 0.80 2.39 -0.23
N VAL A 108 -0.51 2.27 -0.44
CA VAL A 108 -1.47 3.34 -0.20
C VAL A 108 -2.65 2.76 0.58
N ALA A 109 -3.01 3.42 1.67
CA ALA A 109 -4.25 3.15 2.40
C ALA A 109 -5.22 4.30 2.13
N LEU A 110 -6.35 3.99 1.50
CA LEU A 110 -7.40 4.95 1.18
C LEU A 110 -8.51 4.91 2.25
N TRP A 111 -9.08 6.06 2.56
CA TRP A 111 -10.26 6.19 3.42
C TRP A 111 -11.55 6.26 2.59
N GLU A 112 -12.70 6.28 3.27
CA GLU A 112 -14.03 6.34 2.67
C GLU A 112 -14.20 7.54 1.71
N ARG A 113 -13.48 8.63 1.98
CA ARG A 113 -13.50 9.87 1.17
C ARG A 113 -13.02 9.63 -0.27
N ALA A 114 -12.17 8.62 -0.47
CA ALA A 114 -11.66 8.24 -1.78
C ALA A 114 -12.63 7.33 -2.57
N ALA A 115 -13.81 6.97 -2.04
CA ALA A 115 -14.69 5.98 -2.66
C ALA A 115 -15.00 6.29 -4.14
N THR A 116 -15.21 7.56 -4.48
CA THR A 116 -15.50 8.00 -5.86
C THR A 116 -14.30 7.96 -6.81
N SER A 117 -13.09 7.69 -6.30
CA SER A 117 -11.89 7.49 -7.12
C SER A 117 -11.73 6.05 -7.61
N LEU A 118 -12.38 5.08 -6.96
CA LEU A 118 -12.30 3.68 -7.33
C LEU A 118 -13.42 3.35 -8.33
N PRO A 119 -13.10 2.81 -9.52
CA PRO A 119 -14.12 2.33 -10.44
C PRO A 119 -14.85 1.11 -9.87
N PRO A 120 -16.08 0.81 -10.32
CA PRO A 120 -16.86 -0.32 -9.82
C PRO A 120 -16.25 -1.69 -10.15
N ALA A 121 -15.34 -1.75 -11.12
CA ALA A 121 -14.62 -2.95 -11.51
C ALA A 121 -13.13 -2.63 -11.75
N PRO A 122 -12.22 -3.58 -11.46
CA PRO A 122 -10.81 -3.41 -11.76
C PRO A 122 -10.55 -3.48 -13.28
N ALA A 123 -9.46 -2.86 -13.73
CA ALA A 123 -8.97 -2.99 -15.10
C ALA A 123 -8.41 -4.39 -15.39
N LEU A 124 -7.93 -5.09 -14.35
CA LEU A 124 -7.51 -6.49 -14.40
C LEU A 124 -7.96 -7.19 -13.12
N SER A 125 -8.52 -8.38 -13.24
CA SER A 125 -8.69 -9.33 -12.14
C SER A 125 -8.29 -10.71 -12.64
N ALA A 126 -7.28 -11.31 -12.02
CA ALA A 126 -6.79 -12.62 -12.40
C ALA A 126 -6.54 -13.48 -11.15
N PRO A 127 -6.89 -14.78 -11.15
CA PRO A 127 -6.48 -15.69 -10.09
C PRO A 127 -4.95 -15.71 -9.95
N LEU A 128 -4.41 -15.68 -8.73
CA LEU A 128 -2.96 -15.73 -8.53
C LEU A 128 -2.33 -16.98 -9.14
N ARG A 129 -3.04 -18.11 -9.14
CA ARG A 129 -2.66 -19.36 -9.82
C ARG A 129 -2.37 -19.18 -11.31
N SER A 130 -3.04 -18.25 -11.99
CA SER A 130 -2.77 -17.96 -13.41
C SER A 130 -1.49 -17.15 -13.62
N MET A 131 -0.88 -16.64 -12.55
CA MET A 131 0.26 -15.74 -12.55
C MET A 131 1.49 -16.33 -11.84
N MET A 132 1.61 -17.67 -11.75
CA MET A 132 2.62 -18.34 -10.93
C MET A 132 4.05 -17.84 -11.17
N ASN A 133 4.47 -17.66 -12.41
CA ASN A 133 5.82 -17.16 -12.72
C ASN A 133 6.09 -15.77 -12.10
N ALA A 134 5.07 -14.91 -12.01
CA ALA A 134 5.19 -13.61 -11.36
C ALA A 134 5.19 -13.75 -9.83
N VAL A 135 4.34 -14.63 -9.30
CA VAL A 135 4.26 -14.95 -7.86
C VAL A 135 5.59 -15.49 -7.35
N GLU A 136 6.18 -16.47 -8.02
CA GLU A 136 7.47 -17.07 -7.64
C GLU A 136 8.59 -16.04 -7.62
N ARG A 137 8.68 -15.19 -8.65
CA ARG A 137 9.68 -14.10 -8.69
C ARG A 137 9.47 -13.09 -7.57
N ALA A 138 8.23 -12.68 -7.32
CA ALA A 138 7.90 -11.75 -6.24
C ALA A 138 8.24 -12.33 -4.87
N ALA A 139 7.84 -13.58 -4.62
CA ALA A 139 8.10 -14.29 -3.37
C ALA A 139 9.62 -14.45 -3.14
N ALA A 140 10.36 -14.87 -4.16
CA ALA A 140 11.82 -14.96 -4.10
C ALA A 140 12.48 -13.61 -3.77
N GLN A 141 12.00 -12.52 -4.36
CA GLN A 141 12.53 -11.17 -4.13
C GLN A 141 12.39 -10.71 -2.67
N ILE A 142 11.33 -11.12 -1.98
CA ILE A 142 11.04 -10.73 -0.58
C ILE A 142 11.29 -11.85 0.44
N GLY A 143 11.85 -12.99 -0.01
CA GLY A 143 12.18 -14.14 0.81
C GLY A 143 10.97 -14.92 1.35
N TYR A 144 9.87 -14.97 0.60
CA TYR A 144 8.66 -15.74 0.96
C TYR A 144 8.66 -17.12 0.30
N GLY A 145 8.02 -18.09 0.94
CA GLY A 145 7.78 -19.41 0.35
C GLY A 145 6.57 -19.41 -0.59
N VAL A 146 6.48 -20.40 -1.47
CA VAL A 146 5.31 -20.67 -2.33
C VAL A 146 4.89 -22.12 -2.14
N ILE A 147 3.60 -22.36 -1.89
CA ILE A 147 2.99 -23.69 -1.90
C ILE A 147 2.41 -23.91 -3.30
N LEU A 148 2.65 -25.09 -3.87
CA LEU A 148 2.32 -25.45 -5.25
C LEU A 148 1.20 -26.48 -5.34
#